data_AF-A0A2N7R8T9-F1
#
_entry.id   AF-A0A2N7R8T9-F1
#
_cell.length_a   1.000
_cell.length_b   1.000
_cell.length_c   1.000
_cell.angle_alpha   90.00
_cell.angle_beta   90.00
_cell.angle_gamma   90.00
#
_symmetry.space_group_name_H-M   'P 1'
#
loop_
_entity.id
_entity.type
_entity.pdbx_description
1 polymer ?
#
loop_
_entity_poly.entity_id
_entity_poly.type
_entity_poly.pdbx_seq_one_letter_code
_entity_poly.pdbx_strand_id
1 'polypeptide(L)'
;MRPRWRRSSATLPNALPWPPCRPGSASSTFLQLWTHKEAYSKLLGTGLHKDPSLLAFGPPQGPAPVTDAQDAGCTAWVYPLYPADGYAASLCLAKQGARPVWMRFRAWHAAVLQSGQALA
;
A
#
# COMPACT_ATOMS: atom_id res chain seq x y z
N MET A 1 -36.54 -32.23 -10.92
CA MET A 1 -35.07 -32.39 -11.03
C MET A 1 -34.46 -31.02 -11.31
N ARG A 2 -33.62 -30.46 -10.43
CA ARG A 2 -32.97 -29.15 -10.62
C ARG A 2 -31.46 -29.34 -10.83
N PRO A 3 -30.81 -28.65 -11.79
CA PRO A 3 -29.39 -28.82 -12.03
C PRO A 3 -28.57 -28.11 -10.94
N ARG A 4 -27.57 -28.84 -10.42
CA ARG A 4 -26.67 -28.43 -9.34
C ARG A 4 -25.48 -27.68 -9.97
N TRP A 5 -25.49 -26.36 -9.90
CA TRP A 5 -24.35 -25.54 -10.33
C TRP A 5 -23.18 -25.73 -9.38
N ARG A 6 -22.15 -26.43 -9.86
CA ARG A 6 -20.85 -26.60 -9.21
C ARG A 6 -20.10 -25.27 -9.36
N ARG A 7 -19.95 -24.49 -8.29
CA ARG A 7 -18.98 -23.38 -8.29
C ARG A 7 -17.58 -24.00 -8.17
N SER A 8 -16.87 -24.06 -9.29
CA SER A 8 -15.42 -24.24 -9.27
C SER A 8 -14.79 -22.95 -8.75
N SER A 9 -14.24 -22.99 -7.55
CA SER A 9 -13.34 -21.97 -7.04
C SER A 9 -12.06 -22.02 -7.86
N ALA A 10 -11.91 -21.10 -8.81
CA ALA A 10 -10.63 -20.83 -9.44
C ALA A 10 -9.76 -20.07 -8.43
N THR A 11 -8.91 -20.81 -7.71
CA THR A 11 -7.88 -20.25 -6.85
C THR A 11 -6.82 -19.60 -7.73
N LEU A 12 -6.65 -18.28 -7.64
CA LEU A 12 -5.54 -17.56 -8.26
C LEU A 12 -4.22 -18.09 -7.66
N PRO A 13 -3.20 -18.41 -8.49
CA PRO A 13 -1.99 -19.11 -8.03
C PRO A 13 -1.03 -18.29 -7.15
N ASN A 14 -1.35 -17.04 -6.79
CA ASN A 14 -0.50 -16.16 -5.97
C ASN A 14 -1.08 -15.77 -4.60
N ALA A 15 -2.13 -16.45 -4.13
CA ALA A 15 -2.65 -16.23 -2.79
C ALA A 15 -1.81 -16.97 -1.75
N LEU A 16 -0.72 -16.35 -1.28
CA LEU A 16 -0.13 -16.75 0.01
C LEU A 16 -1.25 -16.72 1.07
N PRO A 17 -1.38 -17.75 1.92
CA PRO A 17 -2.43 -17.78 2.93
C PRO A 17 -2.20 -16.65 3.91
N TRP A 18 -3.13 -15.69 3.92
CA TRP A 18 -3.14 -14.61 4.88
C TRP A 18 -3.31 -15.22 6.27
N PRO A 19 -2.47 -14.88 7.26
CA PRO A 19 -2.69 -15.34 8.63
C PRO A 19 -4.06 -14.84 9.13
N PRO A 20 -4.76 -15.60 9.99
CA PRO A 20 -6.07 -15.22 10.50
C PRO A 20 -5.97 -13.88 11.24
N CYS A 21 -6.53 -12.83 10.65
CA CYS A 21 -6.53 -11.48 11.21
C CYS A 21 -7.75 -11.31 12.12
N ARG A 22 -7.59 -10.65 13.29
CA ARG A 22 -8.75 -10.19 14.07
C ARG A 22 -9.54 -9.19 13.20
N PRO A 23 -10.89 -9.13 13.30
CA PRO A 23 -11.71 -8.32 12.39
C PRO A 23 -11.31 -6.82 12.34
N GLY A 24 -10.77 -6.25 13.43
CA GLY A 24 -10.21 -4.89 13.41
C GLY A 24 -8.80 -4.76 12.82
N SER A 25 -7.99 -5.82 12.83
CA SER A 25 -6.64 -5.83 12.26
C SER A 25 -6.63 -6.12 10.76
N ALA A 26 -7.69 -6.74 10.23
CA ALA A 26 -7.85 -6.97 8.80
C ALA A 26 -7.93 -5.64 8.03
N SER A 27 -8.69 -4.66 8.55
CA SER A 27 -8.84 -3.34 7.94
C SER A 27 -7.54 -2.53 7.97
N SER A 28 -6.79 -2.55 9.07
CA SER A 28 -5.52 -1.81 9.16
C SER A 28 -4.44 -2.42 8.25
N THR A 29 -4.37 -3.75 8.18
CA THR A 29 -3.44 -4.46 7.29
C THR A 29 -3.78 -4.17 5.82
N PHE A 30 -5.06 -4.17 5.47
CA PHE A 30 -5.52 -3.80 4.14
C PHE A 30 -5.11 -2.36 3.78
N LEU A 31 -5.39 -1.39 4.66
CA LEU A 31 -5.02 0.01 4.43
C LEU A 31 -3.50 0.18 4.25
N GLN A 32 -2.70 -0.52 5.06
CA GLN A 32 -1.25 -0.45 4.93
C GLN A 32 -0.78 -0.99 3.58
N LEU A 33 -1.28 -2.16 3.15
CA LEU A 33 -0.92 -2.75 1.86
C LEU A 33 -1.44 -1.94 0.67
N TRP A 34 -2.61 -1.33 0.80
CA TRP A 34 -3.11 -0.38 -0.19
C TRP A 34 -2.16 0.80 -0.34
N THR A 35 -1.74 1.42 0.77
CA THR A 35 -0.80 2.55 0.69
C THR A 35 0.58 2.15 0.18
N HIS A 36 1.05 0.92 0.40
CA HIS A 36 2.27 0.42 -0.24
C HIS A 36 2.17 0.43 -1.77
N LYS A 37 1.05 -0.09 -2.30
CA LYS A 37 0.78 -0.14 -3.74
C LYS A 37 0.72 1.26 -4.33
N GLU A 38 -0.02 2.16 -3.71
CA GLU A 38 -0.08 3.55 -4.16
C GLU A 38 1.27 4.25 -4.14
N ALA A 39 2.07 4.06 -3.08
CA ALA A 39 3.37 4.71 -2.97
C ALA A 39 4.33 4.25 -4.08
N TYR A 40 4.31 2.96 -4.43
CA TYR A 40 5.10 2.46 -5.55
C TYR A 40 4.58 2.95 -6.91
N SER A 41 3.26 2.93 -7.14
CA SER A 41 2.67 3.51 -8.36
C SER A 41 3.01 4.99 -8.53
N LYS A 42 3.07 5.75 -7.43
CA LYS A 42 3.52 7.15 -7.42
C LYS A 42 5.00 7.28 -7.74
N LEU A 43 5.85 6.40 -7.21
CA LEU A 43 7.29 6.36 -7.54
C LEU A 43 7.51 6.11 -9.04
N LEU A 44 6.73 5.21 -9.65
CA LEU A 44 6.82 4.92 -11.09
C LEU A 44 6.37 6.09 -11.97
N GLY A 45 5.60 7.06 -11.42
CA GLY A 45 5.04 8.17 -12.19
C GLY A 45 3.94 7.77 -13.18
N THR A 46 3.46 6.53 -13.13
CA THR A 46 2.47 5.98 -14.07
C THR A 46 1.03 6.07 -13.56
N GLY A 47 0.80 6.61 -12.36
CA GLY A 47 -0.55 6.67 -11.78
C GLY A 47 -1.16 5.28 -11.59
N LEU A 48 -2.46 5.13 -11.85
CA LEU A 48 -3.21 3.87 -11.69
C LEU A 48 -3.08 2.91 -12.90
N HIS A 49 -2.20 3.20 -13.86
CA HIS A 49 -1.99 2.31 -15.01
C HIS A 49 -1.28 1.00 -14.64
N LYS A 50 -0.69 0.92 -13.44
CA LYS A 50 -0.09 -0.30 -12.91
C LYS A 50 -1.18 -1.19 -12.27
N ASP A 51 -1.27 -2.43 -12.71
CA ASP A 51 -2.14 -3.41 -12.06
C ASP A 51 -1.64 -3.70 -10.64
N PRO A 52 -2.41 -3.37 -9.59
CA PRO A 52 -2.01 -3.60 -8.20
C PRO A 52 -1.89 -5.09 -7.85
N SER A 53 -2.44 -6.00 -8.65
CA SER A 53 -2.35 -7.45 -8.45
C SER A 53 -0.95 -8.02 -8.75
N LEU A 54 -0.16 -7.30 -9.56
CA LEU A 54 1.20 -7.66 -9.95
C LEU A 54 2.26 -7.23 -8.93
N LEU A 55 1.83 -6.54 -7.87
CA LEU A 55 2.69 -6.03 -6.81
C LEU A 55 2.56 -6.88 -5.55
N ALA A 56 3.70 -7.35 -5.06
CA ALA A 56 3.82 -8.03 -3.78
C ALA A 56 4.81 -7.30 -2.87
N PHE A 57 4.58 -7.43 -1.57
CA PHE A 57 5.38 -6.80 -0.53
C PHE A 57 5.63 -7.81 0.59
N GLY A 58 6.72 -7.62 1.32
CA GLY A 58 6.96 -8.31 2.58
C GLY A 58 5.95 -7.92 3.68
N PRO A 59 6.23 -8.30 4.94
CA PRO A 59 5.36 -8.00 6.07
C PRO A 59 5.05 -6.48 6.19
N PRO A 60 3.78 -6.07 6.38
CA PRO A 60 3.37 -4.67 6.29
C PRO A 60 3.82 -3.80 7.47
N GLN A 61 4.22 -4.42 8.58
CA GLN A 61 4.66 -3.72 9.81
C GLN A 61 6.08 -3.12 9.74
N GLY A 62 6.85 -3.33 8.67
CA GLY A 62 8.21 -2.81 8.56
C GLY A 62 8.65 -2.50 7.14
N PRO A 63 9.87 -1.95 6.96
CA PRO A 63 10.44 -1.74 5.65
C PRO A 63 10.50 -3.04 4.87
N ALA A 64 9.96 -3.04 3.65
CA ALA A 64 9.86 -4.22 2.82
C ALA A 64 10.35 -3.93 1.39
N PRO A 65 10.99 -4.91 0.74
CA PRO A 65 11.27 -4.81 -0.69
C PRO A 65 9.95 -4.85 -1.47
N VAL A 66 9.91 -4.12 -2.59
CA VAL A 66 8.83 -4.21 -3.57
C VAL A 66 9.16 -5.33 -4.54
N THR A 67 8.23 -6.25 -4.75
CA THR A 67 8.31 -7.24 -5.83
C THR A 67 7.29 -6.87 -6.90
N ASP A 68 7.81 -6.57 -8.10
CA ASP A 68 7.00 -6.27 -9.28
C ASP A 68 7.15 -7.40 -10.30
N ALA A 69 6.06 -8.09 -10.61
CA ALA A 69 6.09 -9.20 -11.57
C ALA A 69 6.47 -8.77 -13.00
N GLN A 70 6.39 -7.48 -13.33
CA GLN A 70 6.77 -6.93 -14.64
C GLN A 70 8.18 -6.30 -14.66
N ASP A 71 8.80 -6.12 -13.49
CA ASP A 71 10.15 -5.56 -13.36
C ASP A 71 10.99 -6.42 -12.42
N ALA A 72 11.69 -7.40 -12.99
CA ALA A 72 12.60 -8.28 -12.27
C ALA A 72 13.83 -7.54 -11.68
N GLY A 73 14.11 -6.32 -12.12
CA GLY A 73 15.19 -5.47 -11.63
C GLY A 73 14.77 -4.50 -10.52
N CYS A 74 13.53 -4.59 -10.03
CA CYS A 74 13.01 -3.68 -9.03
C CYS A 74 13.85 -3.73 -7.74
N THR A 75 14.49 -2.59 -7.44
CA THR A 75 15.28 -2.40 -6.21
C THR A 75 14.59 -1.46 -5.21
N ALA A 76 13.30 -1.21 -5.44
CA ALA A 76 12.51 -0.29 -4.63
C ALA A 76 12.15 -0.90 -3.26
N TRP A 77 12.06 -0.03 -2.27
CA TRP A 77 11.68 -0.36 -0.90
C TRP A 77 10.52 0.50 -0.46
N VAL A 78 9.62 -0.09 0.31
CA VAL A 78 8.49 0.60 0.93
C VAL A 78 8.66 0.65 2.44
N TYR A 79 8.29 1.78 3.04
CA TYR A 79 8.40 2.06 4.46
C TYR A 79 7.01 2.46 4.97
N PRO A 80 6.42 1.70 5.92
CA PRO A 80 5.15 2.07 6.52
C PRO A 80 5.31 3.33 7.38
N LEU A 81 4.33 4.22 7.30
CA LEU A 81 4.24 5.45 8.07
C LEU A 81 2.87 5.47 8.79
N TYR A 82 2.87 5.98 10.02
CA TYR A 82 1.68 6.04 10.87
C TYR A 82 1.48 7.50 11.32
N PRO A 83 0.86 8.35 10.48
CA PRO A 83 0.78 9.78 10.75
C PRO A 83 -0.16 10.12 11.94
N ALA A 84 -1.18 9.29 12.16
CA ALA A 84 -2.13 9.38 13.26
C ALA A 84 -2.84 8.02 13.46
N ASP A 85 -3.52 7.85 14.59
CA ASP A 85 -4.27 6.64 14.89
C ASP A 85 -5.36 6.38 13.83
N GLY A 86 -5.40 5.15 13.32
CA GLY A 86 -6.36 4.75 12.27
C GLY A 86 -5.96 5.15 10.84
N TYR A 87 -4.88 5.90 10.65
CA TYR A 87 -4.35 6.27 9.34
C TYR A 87 -3.12 5.45 9.00
N ALA A 88 -3.06 4.97 7.75
CA ALA A 88 -1.89 4.32 7.18
C ALA A 88 -1.34 5.18 6.04
N ALA A 89 -0.02 5.32 5.99
CA ALA A 89 0.68 5.91 4.87
C ALA A 89 1.93 5.08 4.55
N SER A 90 2.51 5.33 3.39
CA SER A 90 3.70 4.61 2.94
C SER A 90 4.62 5.53 2.15
N LEU A 91 5.92 5.38 2.36
CA LEU A 91 6.97 6.00 1.56
C LEU A 91 7.63 4.91 0.71
N CYS A 92 7.76 5.15 -0.60
CA CYS A 92 8.50 4.26 -1.49
C CYS A 92 9.76 4.95 -2.00
N LEU A 93 10.89 4.24 -2.02
CA LEU A 93 12.20 4.72 -2.42
C LEU A 93 12.81 3.76 -3.44
N ALA A 94 13.44 4.29 -4.49
CA ALA A 94 13.98 3.49 -5.60
C ALA A 94 15.27 2.71 -5.27
N LYS A 95 15.83 2.83 -4.05
CA LYS A 95 17.09 2.19 -3.68
C LYS A 95 17.05 1.59 -2.27
N GLN A 96 17.59 0.38 -2.15
CA GLN A 96 17.80 -0.30 -0.87
C GLN A 96 18.73 0.49 0.06
N GLY A 97 18.43 0.47 1.36
CA GLY A 97 19.29 1.02 2.40
C GLY A 97 19.13 2.53 2.64
N ALA A 98 18.22 3.19 1.92
CA ALA A 98 17.80 4.53 2.30
C ALA A 98 17.17 4.47 3.70
N ARG A 99 17.69 5.25 4.64
CA ARG A 99 17.13 5.38 5.97
C ARG A 99 16.38 6.70 6.01
N PRO A 100 15.05 6.72 5.82
CA PRO A 100 14.29 7.95 5.95
C PRO A 100 14.51 8.47 7.38
N VAL A 101 15.15 9.64 7.48
CA VAL A 101 15.30 10.34 8.75
C VAL A 101 14.07 11.20 8.92
N TRP A 102 13.31 10.92 9.98
CA TRP A 102 12.17 11.75 10.36
C TRP A 102 12.68 13.08 10.89
N MET A 103 12.62 14.10 10.04
CA MET A 103 12.76 15.48 10.51
C MET A 103 11.42 15.92 11.06
N ARG A 104 11.39 16.16 12.36
CA ARG A 104 10.21 16.72 13.02
C ARG A 104 10.19 18.21 12.70
N PHE A 105 9.52 18.60 11.61
CA PHE A 105 9.26 20.00 11.34
C PHE A 105 8.42 20.55 12.50
N ARG A 106 8.97 21.52 13.24
CA ARG A 106 8.20 22.27 14.23
C ARG A 106 7.15 23.07 13.46
N ALA A 107 5.91 22.60 13.52
CA ALA A 107 4.75 23.16 12.85
C ALA A 107 4.88 23.22 11.32
N TRP A 108 4.15 22.34 10.64
CA TRP A 108 3.55 22.76 9.38
C TRP A 108 2.62 23.91 9.77
N HIS A 109 2.98 25.16 9.47
CA HIS A 109 1.95 26.19 9.39
C HIS A 109 0.97 25.61 8.38
N ALA A 110 -0.22 25.20 8.85
CA ALA A 110 -1.31 24.93 7.95
C ALA A 110 -1.34 26.15 7.03
N ALA A 111 -0.91 25.96 5.77
CA ALA A 111 -1.19 26.94 4.75
C ALA A 111 -2.69 27.11 4.88
N VAL A 112 -3.08 28.30 5.31
CA VAL A 112 -4.43 28.66 5.70
C VAL A 112 -5.29 28.37 4.48
N LEU A 113 -5.85 27.16 4.42
CA LEU A 113 -7.03 26.92 3.63
C LEU A 113 -8.08 27.74 4.35
N GLN A 114 -8.29 28.96 3.86
CA GLN A 114 -9.40 29.77 4.31
C GLN A 114 -10.65 28.92 4.17
N SER A 115 -11.26 28.60 5.30
CA SER A 115 -12.56 27.95 5.39
C SER A 115 -13.53 28.77 4.54
N GLY A 116 -13.86 28.33 3.32
CA GLY A 116 -14.80 29.09 2.49
C GLY A 116 -14.83 28.87 0.98
N GLN A 117 -13.88 28.17 0.34
CA GLN A 117 -14.04 27.87 -1.09
C GLN A 117 -14.75 26.53 -1.27
N ALA A 118 -16.06 26.56 -1.06
CA ALA A 118 -16.96 25.58 -1.66
C ALA A 118 -16.83 25.69 -3.19
N LEU A 119 -16.54 24.58 -3.85
CA LEU A 119 -16.67 24.47 -5.30
C LEU A 119 -18.16 24.64 -5.64
N ALA A 120 -18.50 25.79 -6.22
CA ALA A 120 -19.71 25.99 -7.01
C ALA A 120 -19.34 25.90 -8.49
#